data_AF-A0A2T7P6R5-F1
#
_entry.id   AF-A0A2T7P6R5-F1
#
_cell.length_a   1.000
_cell.length_b   1.000
_cell.length_c   1.000
_cell.angle_alpha   90.00
_cell.angle_beta   90.00
_cell.angle_gamma   90.00
#
_symmetry.space_group_name_H-M   'P 1'
#
loop_
_entity.id
_entity.type
_entity.pdbx_description
1 polymer ?
#
loop_
_entity_poly.entity_id
_entity_poly.type
_entity_poly.pdbx_seq_one_letter_code
_entity_poly.pdbx_strand_id
1 'polypeptide(L)'
;MVANILAEKIQEEVQECVKALAEKKGQPLDLTRMTQVTVSNNICSIVFGKRFEYEDPFFKRYRSSCRRNPQRRRVNVSSEEYSQFYDLCQGILSGCRKLYEDVSTVLNTLVKPFIDRHVEEYNEDSVDDFISAYIKEFYQDIKELGIVKDYL
;
A
#
# COMPACT_ATOMS: atom_id res chain seq x y z
N MET A 1 -17.97 -15.13 -21.04
CA MET A 1 -17.77 -15.52 -19.62
C MET A 1 -16.85 -14.48 -19.04
N VAL A 2 -17.35 -13.60 -18.16
CA VAL A 2 -16.50 -12.56 -17.55
C VAL A 2 -15.61 -13.29 -16.53
N ALA A 3 -14.32 -13.40 -16.81
CA ALA A 3 -13.36 -13.88 -15.84
C ALA A 3 -13.42 -12.97 -14.60
N ASN A 4 -13.57 -13.56 -13.42
CA ASN A 4 -13.47 -12.79 -12.18
C ASN A 4 -11.97 -12.53 -11.94
N ILE A 5 -11.46 -11.43 -12.49
CA ILE A 5 -10.05 -11.03 -12.44
C ILE A 5 -9.50 -11.10 -11.01
N LEU A 6 -10.30 -10.69 -10.02
CA LEU A 6 -9.91 -10.78 -8.62
C LEU A 6 -9.72 -12.23 -8.16
N ALA A 7 -10.60 -13.15 -8.56
CA ALA A 7 -10.46 -14.56 -8.21
C ALA A 7 -9.21 -15.18 -8.86
N GLU A 8 -8.89 -14.80 -10.10
CA GLU A 8 -7.66 -15.24 -10.77
C GLU A 8 -6.42 -14.73 -10.03
N LYS A 9 -6.38 -13.44 -9.66
CA LYS A 9 -5.27 -12.88 -8.86
C LYS A 9 -5.12 -13.55 -7.50
N ILE A 10 -6.23 -13.84 -6.82
CA ILE A 10 -6.20 -14.59 -5.56
C ILE A 10 -5.63 -16.00 -5.80
N GLN A 11 -6.03 -16.68 -6.86
CA GLN A 11 -5.56 -18.02 -7.16
C GLN A 11 -4.07 -18.05 -7.52
N GLU A 12 -3.59 -17.09 -8.31
CA GLU A 12 -2.17 -16.87 -8.59
C GLU A 12 -1.37 -16.70 -7.29
N GLU A 13 -1.83 -15.82 -6.39
CA GLU A 13 -1.11 -15.51 -5.16
C GLU A 13 -1.19 -16.67 -4.14
N VAL A 14 -2.25 -17.47 -4.15
CA VAL A 14 -2.30 -18.73 -3.37
C VAL A 14 -1.22 -19.71 -3.83
N GLN A 15 -1.03 -19.87 -5.14
CA GLN A 15 0.02 -20.74 -5.67
C GLN A 15 1.41 -20.26 -5.24
N GLU A 16 1.66 -18.97 -5.32
CA GLU A 16 2.92 -18.37 -4.88
C GLU A 16 3.15 -18.48 -3.37
N CYS A 17 2.10 -18.32 -2.56
CA CYS A 17 2.13 -18.52 -1.12
C CYS A 17 2.52 -19.97 -0.77
N VAL A 18 1.91 -20.95 -1.44
CA VAL A 18 2.23 -22.37 -1.23
C VAL A 18 3.67 -22.69 -1.61
N LYS A 19 4.17 -22.16 -2.73
CA LYS A 19 5.59 -22.30 -3.13
C LYS A 19 6.52 -21.73 -2.07
N ALA A 20 6.27 -20.49 -1.62
CA ALA A 20 7.08 -19.83 -0.61
C ALA A 20 7.06 -20.57 0.75
N LEU A 21 5.94 -21.21 1.11
CA LEU A 21 5.86 -22.08 2.30
C LEU A 21 6.72 -23.34 2.13
N ALA A 22 6.64 -24.00 0.98
CA ALA A 22 7.41 -25.20 0.70
C ALA A 22 8.93 -24.95 0.74
N GLU A 23 9.37 -23.78 0.24
CA GLU A 23 10.78 -23.36 0.25
C GLU A 23 11.37 -23.19 1.65
N LYS A 24 10.55 -22.93 2.67
CA LYS A 24 11.01 -22.83 4.06
C LYS A 24 11.39 -24.18 4.66
N LYS A 25 11.07 -25.32 4.02
CA LYS A 25 11.49 -26.67 4.43
C LYS A 25 11.25 -26.96 5.93
N GLY A 26 10.11 -26.50 6.47
CA GLY A 26 9.73 -26.69 7.87
C GLY A 26 10.45 -25.79 8.88
N GLN A 27 11.25 -24.80 8.43
CA GLN A 27 11.85 -23.82 9.32
C GLN A 27 10.79 -22.89 9.95
N PRO A 28 11.02 -22.37 11.17
CA PRO A 28 10.14 -21.39 11.79
C PRO A 28 9.93 -20.17 10.89
N LEU A 29 8.67 -19.74 10.74
CA LEU A 29 8.28 -18.61 9.90
C LEU A 29 7.28 -17.71 10.64
N ASP A 30 7.43 -16.39 10.50
CA ASP A 30 6.41 -15.43 10.92
C ASP A 30 5.25 -15.43 9.90
N LEU A 31 4.26 -16.30 10.13
CA LEU A 31 3.07 -16.40 9.28
C LEU A 31 2.32 -15.08 9.17
N THR A 32 2.31 -14.25 10.23
CA THR A 32 1.66 -12.93 10.19
C THR A 32 2.21 -12.08 9.05
N ARG A 33 3.53 -12.10 8.88
CA ARG A 33 4.19 -11.33 7.83
C ARG A 33 3.89 -11.91 6.45
N MET A 34 3.92 -13.23 6.33
CA MET A 34 3.64 -13.89 5.06
C MET A 34 2.23 -13.56 4.57
N THR A 35 1.21 -13.75 5.42
CA THR A 35 -0.18 -13.47 5.05
C THR A 35 -0.41 -11.99 4.74
N GLN A 36 0.26 -11.07 5.46
CA GLN A 36 0.20 -9.64 5.15
C GLN A 36 0.69 -9.33 3.73
N VAL A 37 1.80 -9.91 3.31
CA VAL A 37 2.31 -9.73 1.95
C VAL A 37 1.40 -10.41 0.93
N THR A 38 0.94 -11.64 1.19
CA THR A 38 -0.02 -12.36 0.31
C THR A 38 -1.27 -11.52 0.05
N VAL A 39 -1.91 -11.00 1.09
CA VAL A 39 -3.13 -10.18 0.94
C VAL A 39 -2.83 -8.86 0.22
N SER A 40 -1.68 -8.25 0.52
CA SER A 40 -1.28 -7.01 -0.14
C SER A 40 -1.01 -7.22 -1.63
N ASN A 41 -0.40 -8.34 -2.02
CA ASN A 41 -0.12 -8.70 -3.41
C ASN A 41 -1.38 -8.83 -4.26
N ASN A 42 -2.51 -9.28 -3.70
CA ASN A 42 -3.79 -9.26 -4.41
C ASN A 42 -4.17 -7.83 -4.83
N ILE A 43 -4.00 -6.85 -3.95
CA ILE A 43 -4.28 -5.44 -4.25
C ILE A 43 -3.20 -4.86 -5.17
N CYS A 44 -1.92 -5.12 -4.89
CA CYS A 44 -0.80 -4.61 -5.67
C CYS A 44 -0.81 -5.10 -7.12
N SER A 45 -1.20 -6.35 -7.36
CA SER A 45 -1.31 -6.89 -8.73
C SER A 45 -2.40 -6.22 -9.55
N ILE A 46 -3.46 -5.72 -8.91
CA ILE A 46 -4.54 -4.98 -9.56
C ILE A 46 -4.14 -3.51 -9.76
N VAL A 47 -3.53 -2.90 -8.73
CA VAL A 47 -3.23 -1.47 -8.72
C VAL A 47 -1.98 -1.13 -9.53
N PHE A 48 -0.94 -1.94 -9.40
CA PHE A 48 0.39 -1.68 -9.97
C PHE A 48 0.79 -2.66 -11.08
N GLY A 49 -0.14 -3.55 -11.47
CA GLY A 49 0.12 -4.61 -12.44
C GLY A 49 1.16 -5.64 -11.99
N LYS A 50 1.65 -5.56 -10.74
CA LYS A 50 2.76 -6.38 -10.26
C LYS A 50 2.64 -6.79 -8.81
N ARG A 51 3.26 -7.94 -8.52
CA ARG A 51 3.44 -8.46 -7.16
C ARG A 51 4.80 -8.10 -6.60
N PHE A 52 4.91 -8.14 -5.28
CA PHE A 52 6.15 -7.95 -4.55
C PHE A 52 6.60 -9.25 -3.91
N GLU A 53 7.90 -9.37 -3.70
CA GLU A 53 8.47 -10.53 -3.03
C GLU A 53 8.09 -10.56 -1.53
N TYR A 54 7.93 -11.76 -0.98
CA TYR A 54 7.68 -11.95 0.46
C TYR A 54 8.76 -11.32 1.36
N GLU A 55 9.99 -11.25 0.85
CA GLU A 55 11.12 -10.66 1.55
C GLU A 55 11.44 -9.20 1.20
N ASP A 56 10.58 -8.58 0.40
CA ASP A 56 10.79 -7.22 -0.11
C ASP A 56 11.02 -6.22 1.05
N PRO A 57 12.13 -5.46 1.01
CA PRO A 57 12.44 -4.41 1.99
C PRO A 57 11.32 -3.39 2.18
N PHE A 58 10.51 -3.15 1.16
CA PHE A 58 9.35 -2.27 1.21
C PHE A 58 8.36 -2.71 2.29
N PHE A 59 7.90 -3.97 2.26
CA PHE A 59 6.95 -4.48 3.26
C PHE A 59 7.56 -4.52 4.67
N LYS A 60 8.87 -4.75 4.78
CA LYS A 60 9.59 -4.63 6.06
C LYS A 60 9.53 -3.21 6.60
N ARG A 61 9.80 -2.21 5.75
CA ARG A 61 9.79 -0.80 6.11
C ARG A 61 8.37 -0.32 6.46
N TYR A 62 7.38 -0.62 5.62
CA TYR A 62 5.96 -0.34 5.87
C TYR A 62 5.48 -0.91 7.22
N ARG A 63 5.77 -2.19 7.49
CA ARG A 63 5.43 -2.80 8.78
C ARG A 63 6.15 -2.13 9.95
N SER A 64 7.43 -1.78 9.79
CA SER A 64 8.21 -1.15 10.85
C SER A 64 7.66 0.24 11.21
N SER A 65 7.18 0.98 10.22
CA SER A 65 6.44 2.23 10.36
C SER A 65 5.16 2.02 11.16
N CYS A 66 4.27 1.11 10.72
CA CYS A 66 3.02 0.82 11.40
C CYS A 66 3.19 0.26 12.83
N ARG A 67 4.20 -0.59 13.08
CA ARG A 67 4.47 -1.18 14.41
C ARG A 67 5.13 -0.20 15.38
N ARG A 68 5.85 0.81 14.91
CA ARG A 68 6.50 1.83 15.77
C ARG A 68 5.52 2.88 16.29
N ASN A 69 4.21 2.70 16.14
CA ASN A 69 3.21 3.53 16.81
C ASN A 69 3.08 3.09 18.29
N PRO A 70 3.70 3.81 19.25
CA PRO A 70 3.68 3.42 20.66
C PRO A 70 2.33 3.70 21.32
N GLN A 71 1.38 4.36 20.63
CA GLN A 71 0.04 4.68 21.13
C GLN A 71 -0.83 3.45 21.47
N ARG A 72 -0.37 2.21 21.20
CA ARG A 72 -1.02 1.01 21.78
C ARG A 72 -0.53 0.67 23.19
N ARG A 73 0.25 1.55 23.83
CA ARG A 73 0.48 1.48 25.28
C ARG A 73 -0.80 1.89 26.00
N ARG A 74 -1.41 0.91 26.67
CA ARG A 74 -2.43 1.13 27.70
C ARG A 74 -1.87 2.15 28.69
N VAL A 75 -2.47 3.34 28.72
CA VAL A 75 -2.18 4.35 29.74
C VAL A 75 -2.84 3.85 31.03
N ASN A 76 -2.02 3.40 31.99
CA ASN A 76 -2.49 3.08 33.33
C ASN A 76 -2.73 4.40 34.08
N VAL A 77 -3.93 4.54 34.64
CA VAL A 77 -4.45 5.79 35.21
C VAL A 77 -4.06 5.90 36.69
N SER A 78 -3.35 6.98 37.05
CA SER A 78 -3.48 7.61 38.36
C SER A 78 -3.42 9.15 38.21
N SER A 79 -4.08 9.84 39.13
CA SER A 79 -4.64 11.20 39.04
C SER A 79 -3.63 12.35 38.84
N GLU A 80 -3.78 13.07 37.71
CA GLU A 80 -3.40 14.47 37.49
C GLU A 80 -4.12 14.96 36.21
N GLU A 81 -5.30 15.55 36.36
CA GLU A 81 -6.29 15.73 35.27
C GLU A 81 -5.83 16.68 34.15
N TYR A 82 -4.83 17.53 34.40
CA TYR A 82 -4.22 18.40 33.37
C TYR A 82 -3.07 17.74 32.61
N SER A 83 -2.24 16.96 33.31
CA SER A 83 -1.14 16.19 32.71
C SER A 83 -1.69 15.15 31.73
N GLN A 84 -2.82 14.53 32.10
CA GLN A 84 -3.49 13.50 31.30
C GLN A 84 -4.06 14.01 29.97
N PHE A 85 -4.67 15.20 29.94
CA PHE A 85 -5.17 15.76 28.69
C PHE A 85 -4.02 16.18 27.77
N TYR A 86 -2.97 16.79 28.33
CA TYR A 86 -1.79 17.17 27.56
C TYR A 86 -1.07 15.94 26.99
N ASP A 87 -0.89 14.88 27.78
CA ASP A 87 -0.28 13.62 27.34
C ASP A 87 -1.15 12.88 26.32
N LEU A 88 -2.47 12.90 26.49
CA LEU A 88 -3.42 12.35 25.51
C LEU A 88 -3.36 13.13 24.20
N CYS A 89 -3.40 14.47 24.25
CA CYS A 89 -3.33 15.33 23.07
C CYS A 89 -1.97 15.22 22.38
N GLN A 90 -0.86 15.22 23.12
CA GLN A 90 0.47 14.96 22.56
C GLN A 90 0.57 13.56 21.99
N GLY A 91 -0.05 12.57 22.63
CA GLY A 91 -0.17 11.22 22.10
C GLY A 91 -0.91 11.20 20.76
N ILE A 92 -2.07 11.83 20.68
CA ILE A 92 -2.87 11.90 19.45
C ILE A 92 -2.11 12.69 18.37
N LEU A 93 -1.54 13.86 18.68
CA LEU A 93 -0.80 14.67 17.71
C LEU A 93 0.45 13.94 17.19
N SER A 94 1.25 13.36 18.08
CA SER A 94 2.44 12.61 17.69
C SER A 94 2.09 11.37 16.88
N GLY A 95 0.99 10.68 17.23
CA GLY A 95 0.45 9.56 16.46
C GLY A 95 -0.04 9.96 15.07
N CYS A 96 -0.77 11.07 14.96
CA CYS A 96 -1.24 11.62 13.68
C CYS A 96 -0.07 12.08 12.81
N ARG A 97 0.90 12.80 13.38
CA ARG A 97 2.12 13.22 12.68
C ARG A 97 2.88 12.02 12.14
N LYS A 98 3.06 10.98 12.95
CA LYS A 98 3.76 9.77 12.56
C LYS A 98 3.02 8.99 11.48
N LEU A 99 1.69 8.86 11.63
CA LEU A 99 0.85 8.27 10.59
C LEU A 99 0.99 9.03 9.26
N TYR A 100 1.00 10.36 9.32
CA TYR A 100 1.24 11.20 8.15
C TYR A 100 2.63 10.94 7.54
N GLU A 101 3.70 10.90 8.35
CA GLU A 101 5.06 10.61 7.88
C GLU A 101 5.16 9.21 7.25
N ASP A 102 4.50 8.21 7.84
CA ASP A 102 4.46 6.84 7.32
C ASP A 102 3.70 6.75 5.99
N VAL A 103 2.52 7.37 5.91
CA VAL A 103 1.71 7.45 4.67
C VAL A 103 2.47 8.22 3.60
N SER A 104 3.04 9.37 3.94
CA SER A 104 3.85 10.19 3.03
C SER A 104 5.05 9.41 2.50
N THR A 105 5.69 8.60 3.34
CA THR A 105 6.77 7.72 2.89
C THR A 105 6.27 6.72 1.86
N VAL A 106 5.16 6.02 2.13
CA VAL A 106 4.57 5.06 1.17
C VAL A 106 4.20 5.75 -0.14
N LEU A 107 3.54 6.90 -0.08
CA LEU A 107 3.15 7.65 -1.27
C LEU A 107 4.37 8.04 -2.11
N ASN A 108 5.41 8.60 -1.48
CA ASN A 108 6.57 9.11 -2.20
C ASN A 108 7.54 8.01 -2.68
N THR A 109 7.71 6.93 -1.92
CA THR A 109 8.70 5.88 -2.25
C THR A 109 8.10 4.71 -3.02
N LEU A 110 6.80 4.48 -2.91
CA LEU A 110 6.11 3.44 -3.64
C LEU A 110 5.25 4.07 -4.73
N VAL A 111 4.14 4.70 -4.34
CA VAL A 111 3.06 5.04 -5.27
C VAL A 111 3.53 5.99 -6.37
N LYS A 112 4.25 7.06 -6.02
CA LYS A 112 4.72 8.07 -6.96
C LYS A 112 5.60 7.47 -8.07
N PRO A 113 6.66 6.68 -7.79
CA PRO A 113 7.42 5.99 -8.84
C PRO A 113 6.58 5.14 -9.80
N PHE A 114 5.52 4.47 -9.33
CA PHE A 114 4.64 3.74 -10.24
C PHE A 114 3.81 4.67 -11.10
N ILE A 115 3.24 5.74 -10.52
CA ILE A 115 2.48 6.72 -11.28
C ILE A 115 3.37 7.38 -12.33
N ASP A 116 4.57 7.85 -11.94
CA ASP A 116 5.52 8.49 -12.84
C ASP A 116 5.83 7.58 -14.04
N ARG A 117 6.13 6.30 -13.79
CA ARG A 117 6.38 5.31 -14.86
C ARG A 117 5.17 5.13 -15.78
N HIS A 118 3.96 5.00 -15.24
CA HIS A 118 2.75 4.85 -16.06
C HIS A 118 2.42 6.10 -16.87
N VAL A 119 2.76 7.29 -16.37
CA VAL A 119 2.63 8.55 -17.11
C VAL A 119 3.66 8.62 -18.24
N GLU A 120 4.92 8.24 -17.98
CA GLU A 120 5.99 8.22 -18.99
C GLU A 120 5.73 7.20 -20.11
N GLU A 121 5.23 6.01 -19.75
CA GLU A 121 4.92 4.91 -20.66
C GLU A 121 3.48 4.97 -21.20
N TYR A 122 2.76 6.08 -20.99
CA TYR A 122 1.33 6.17 -21.29
C TYR A 122 1.04 5.86 -22.76
N ASN A 123 0.17 4.88 -22.98
CA ASN A 123 -0.36 4.51 -24.28
C ASN A 123 -1.90 4.40 -24.18
N GLU A 124 -2.61 5.07 -25.09
CA GLU A 124 -4.08 5.17 -25.10
C GLU A 124 -4.76 3.79 -25.22
N ASP A 125 -4.04 2.80 -25.76
CA ASP A 125 -4.48 1.42 -25.93
C ASP A 125 -4.04 0.45 -24.82
N SER A 126 -3.13 0.84 -23.92
CA SER A 126 -2.68 -0.03 -22.82
C SER A 126 -3.52 0.19 -21.56
N VAL A 127 -4.31 -0.80 -21.16
CA VAL A 127 -4.97 -0.84 -19.84
C VAL A 127 -4.46 -2.06 -19.09
N ASP A 128 -3.21 -1.97 -18.65
CA ASP A 128 -2.52 -3.08 -17.99
C ASP A 128 -2.83 -3.16 -16.50
N ASP A 129 -3.19 -2.04 -15.86
CA ASP A 129 -3.58 -1.98 -14.46
C ASP A 129 -4.50 -0.77 -14.13
N PHE A 130 -4.89 -0.67 -12.85
CA PHE A 130 -5.76 0.40 -12.37
C PHE A 130 -5.18 1.80 -12.57
N ILE A 131 -3.86 1.98 -12.43
CA ILE A 131 -3.23 3.30 -12.59
C ILE A 131 -3.36 3.74 -14.05
N SER A 132 -3.07 2.86 -15.00
CA SER A 132 -3.24 3.15 -16.43
C SER A 132 -4.71 3.47 -16.78
N ALA A 133 -5.65 2.71 -16.22
CA ALA A 133 -7.08 2.98 -16.39
C ALA A 133 -7.49 4.36 -15.86
N TYR A 134 -7.01 4.72 -14.67
CA TYR A 134 -7.29 6.00 -14.04
C TYR A 134 -6.67 7.18 -14.80
N ILE A 135 -5.43 7.04 -15.26
CA ILE A 135 -4.76 8.06 -16.08
C ILE A 135 -5.53 8.28 -17.39
N LYS A 136 -6.01 7.22 -18.03
CA LYS A 136 -6.83 7.30 -19.24
C LYS A 136 -8.13 8.07 -19.01
N GLU A 137 -8.88 7.72 -17.96
CA GLU A 137 -10.11 8.43 -17.57
C GLU A 137 -9.82 9.90 -17.28
N PHE A 138 -8.75 10.19 -16.54
CA PHE A 138 -8.31 11.55 -16.23
C PHE A 138 -8.03 12.40 -17.49
N TYR A 139 -7.32 11.86 -18.48
CA TYR A 139 -7.08 12.57 -19.74
C TYR A 139 -8.35 12.75 -20.58
N GLN A 140 -9.28 11.79 -20.53
CA GLN A 140 -10.59 11.92 -21.19
C GLN A 140 -11.40 13.06 -20.56
N ASP A 141 -11.48 13.12 -19.23
CA ASP A 141 -12.17 14.20 -18.51
C ASP A 141 -11.59 15.57 -18.82
N ILE A 142 -10.25 15.70 -18.83
CA ILE A 142 -9.57 16.96 -19.19
C ILE A 142 -9.92 17.40 -20.62
N LYS A 143 -10.00 16.44 -21.55
CA LYS A 143 -10.36 16.69 -22.96
C LYS A 143 -11.81 17.15 -23.09
N GLU A 144 -12.74 16.52 -22.36
CA GLU A 144 -14.16 16.92 -22.33
C GLU A 144 -14.37 18.30 -21.72
N LEU A 145 -13.60 18.65 -20.69
CA LEU A 145 -13.64 19.97 -20.04
C LEU A 145 -12.97 21.08 -20.86
N GLY A 146 -12.34 20.76 -22.00
CA GLY A 146 -11.69 21.74 -22.87
C GLY A 146 -10.44 22.40 -22.25
N ILE A 147 -9.83 21.76 -21.25
CA ILE A 147 -8.64 22.26 -20.53
C ILE A 147 -7.35 22.01 -21.32
N VAL A 148 -7.40 21.23 -22.41
CA VAL A 148 -6.24 20.90 -23.24
C VAL A 148 -5.79 22.10 -24.06
N LYS A 149 -4.91 22.93 -23.48
CA LYS A 149 -3.89 23.67 -24.25
C LYS A 149 -2.48 23.74 -23.65
N ASP A 150 -2.24 23.55 -22.34
CA ASP A 150 -0.93 23.97 -21.78
C ASP A 150 -0.21 22.98 -20.83
N TYR A 151 -0.43 21.66 -20.92
CA TYR A 151 0.24 20.70 -20.01
C TYR A 151 0.79 19.42 -20.66
N LEU A 152 1.20 19.49 -21.93
CA LEU A 152 2.11 18.52 -22.54
C LEU A 152 3.37 19.24 -23.02
#